data_AF-A0A2G1MKI9-F1
#
_entry.id   AF-A0A2G1MKI9-F1
#
_cell.length_a   1.000
_cell.length_b   1.000
_cell.length_c   1.000
_cell.angle_alpha   90.00
_cell.angle_beta   90.00
_cell.angle_gamma   90.00
#
_symmetry.space_group_name_H-M   'P 1'
#
loop_
_entity.id
_entity.type
_entity.pdbx_description
1 polymer ?
#
loop_
_entity_poly.entity_id
_entity_poly.type
_entity_poly.pdbx_seq_one_letter_code
_entity_poly.pdbx_strand_id
1 'polypeptide(L)'
;MSRAGEAATGLAGSRIRARRLDAGMAQGELARRIGVSPSYLNLIEHNRRRIGGRLLNAIARALELEVAQLSEGADGALLARLAAAAAAQARPPAAPEEFAGRFPDWAAVVDAQARRIETLEAQVAALGDRLAHDPELSASLHQVITSATAIRSTASILAGGEALDRDWQARFHNNIHAESLRLADSSRRLAGYLEVPGDDHGPTALSPQEQVERFFEAADHHLPALEGETPAMQPEEIAAEAPGLDAAARRMLIHRLAQYRADAVALPSEAIGAAWSETPDPLAIAARLGQPLERVLRRLAALPAGLGPPRAGLAVCDAAGAILHRRPLDGLTLPRGGAACPLWPLFEALSQPGRPLRATAKLPGARAEGVSCYAVASIAAPAGWNAAPRIEAVMLMLPQEGGAHDLPERAVGPGCRLCPRRGCAARREPSLLPRAMTGEGGQALTG
;
A
#
# COMPACT_ATOMS: atom_id res chain seq x y z
N MET A 1 -39.11 -12.03 25.70
CA MET A 1 -38.32 -13.23 26.09
C MET A 1 -37.05 -13.23 25.24
N SER A 2 -35.95 -12.74 25.81
CA SER A 2 -34.72 -12.40 25.09
C SER A 2 -33.84 -13.63 24.84
N ARG A 3 -33.56 -13.93 23.56
CA ARG A 3 -32.49 -14.84 23.13
C ARG A 3 -31.17 -14.05 23.14
N ALA A 4 -30.49 -14.04 24.29
CA ALA A 4 -29.11 -13.58 24.40
C ALA A 4 -28.25 -14.77 24.86
N GLY A 5 -27.67 -15.47 23.89
CA GLY A 5 -26.83 -16.64 24.08
C GLY A 5 -25.70 -16.65 23.08
N GLU A 6 -25.13 -15.48 22.79
CA GLU A 6 -23.88 -15.37 22.03
C GLU A 6 -22.75 -15.89 22.91
N ALA A 7 -22.10 -16.96 22.44
CA ALA A 7 -20.97 -17.57 23.11
C ALA A 7 -19.83 -16.55 23.21
N ALA A 8 -19.35 -16.30 24.43
CA ALA A 8 -18.17 -15.48 24.64
C ALA A 8 -17.01 -16.04 23.81
N THR A 9 -16.47 -15.15 22.98
CA THR A 9 -15.33 -15.28 22.07
C THR A 9 -14.14 -15.99 22.72
N GLY A 10 -13.37 -16.73 21.91
CA GLY A 10 -12.42 -17.78 22.32
C GLY A 10 -11.19 -17.39 23.17
N LEU A 11 -11.19 -16.22 23.82
CA LEU A 11 -10.05 -15.66 24.57
C LEU A 11 -10.40 -15.24 26.02
N ALA A 12 -11.63 -15.47 26.47
CA ALA A 12 -12.06 -15.06 27.81
C ALA A 12 -11.23 -15.73 28.94
N GLY A 13 -10.74 -16.95 28.72
CA GLY A 13 -9.95 -17.72 29.70
C GLY A 13 -8.62 -17.06 30.08
N SER A 14 -7.85 -16.64 29.08
CA SER A 14 -6.53 -16.01 29.29
C SER A 14 -6.63 -14.74 30.14
N ARG A 15 -7.73 -14.00 29.97
CA ARG A 15 -7.99 -12.73 30.66
C ARG A 15 -8.46 -12.92 32.08
N ILE A 16 -9.31 -13.92 32.31
CA ILE A 16 -9.69 -14.35 33.65
C ILE A 16 -8.42 -14.68 34.45
N ARG A 17 -7.47 -15.39 33.83
CA ARG A 17 -6.17 -15.68 34.44
C ARG A 17 -5.34 -14.43 34.70
N ALA A 18 -5.20 -13.54 33.72
CA ALA A 18 -4.43 -12.30 33.87
C ALA A 18 -4.98 -11.43 35.02
N ARG A 19 -6.30 -11.17 35.01
CA ARG A 19 -6.98 -10.39 36.05
C ARG A 19 -6.93 -11.04 37.42
N ARG A 20 -7.02 -12.37 37.48
CA ARG A 20 -6.85 -13.12 38.72
C ARG A 20 -5.44 -12.91 39.31
N LEU A 21 -4.41 -12.91 38.46
CA LEU A 21 -3.03 -12.68 38.88
C LEU A 21 -2.80 -11.22 39.32
N ASP A 22 -3.36 -10.24 38.60
CA ASP A 22 -3.30 -8.82 38.98
C ASP A 22 -3.98 -8.57 40.33
N ALA A 23 -5.08 -9.27 40.61
CA ALA A 23 -5.77 -9.23 41.89
C ALA A 23 -5.08 -10.06 43.00
N GLY A 24 -3.91 -10.65 42.73
CA GLY A 24 -3.17 -11.48 43.69
C GLY A 24 -3.90 -12.77 44.11
N MET A 25 -4.91 -13.21 43.36
CA MET A 25 -5.81 -14.29 43.76
C MET A 25 -5.30 -15.66 43.28
N ALA A 26 -5.30 -16.66 44.17
CA ALA A 26 -4.95 -18.02 43.80
C ALA A 26 -6.07 -18.67 42.96
N GLN A 27 -5.72 -19.54 42.01
CA GLN A 27 -6.69 -20.23 41.15
C GLN A 27 -7.72 -21.05 41.97
N GLY A 28 -7.27 -21.72 43.03
CA GLY A 28 -8.16 -22.47 43.93
C GLY A 28 -9.10 -21.59 44.76
N GLU A 29 -8.77 -20.31 44.94
CA GLU A 29 -9.65 -19.35 45.60
C GLU A 29 -10.75 -18.87 44.66
N LEU A 30 -10.40 -18.48 43.43
CA LEU A 30 -11.39 -18.10 42.42
C LEU A 30 -12.37 -19.26 42.15
N ALA A 31 -11.87 -20.48 42.03
CA ALA A 31 -12.68 -21.69 41.83
C ALA A 31 -13.71 -21.89 42.95
N ARG A 32 -13.31 -21.67 44.21
CA ARG A 32 -14.21 -21.72 45.38
C ARG A 32 -15.27 -20.64 45.33
N ARG A 33 -14.90 -19.38 45.02
CA ARG A 33 -15.82 -18.24 44.97
C ARG A 33 -16.93 -18.42 43.93
N ILE A 34 -16.62 -19.07 42.80
CA ILE A 34 -17.59 -19.28 41.70
C ILE A 34 -18.23 -20.67 41.70
N GLY A 35 -17.91 -21.52 42.70
CA GLY A 35 -18.52 -22.85 42.87
C GLY A 35 -18.14 -23.90 41.81
N VAL A 36 -16.90 -23.86 41.29
CA VAL A 36 -16.38 -24.87 40.34
C VAL A 36 -15.12 -25.54 40.85
N SER A 37 -14.71 -26.67 40.27
CA SER A 37 -13.47 -27.32 40.66
C SER A 37 -12.24 -26.54 40.14
N PRO A 38 -11.09 -26.54 40.86
CA PRO A 38 -9.86 -25.90 40.39
C PRO A 38 -9.39 -26.43 39.03
N SER A 39 -9.59 -27.73 38.76
CA SER A 39 -9.30 -28.34 37.46
C SER A 39 -10.24 -27.84 36.36
N TYR A 40 -11.52 -27.60 36.67
CA TYR A 40 -12.47 -27.04 35.71
C TYR A 40 -12.11 -25.58 35.37
N LEU A 41 -11.77 -24.78 36.37
CA LEU A 41 -11.27 -23.42 36.17
C LEU A 41 -9.95 -23.41 35.38
N ASN A 42 -9.07 -24.39 35.59
CA ASN A 42 -7.82 -24.52 34.83
C ASN A 42 -8.09 -24.65 33.32
N LEU A 43 -9.06 -25.49 32.95
CA LEU A 43 -9.44 -25.69 31.56
C LEU A 43 -10.07 -24.43 30.95
N ILE A 44 -10.80 -23.66 31.75
CA ILE A 44 -11.35 -22.36 31.34
C ILE A 44 -10.21 -21.37 31.11
N GLU A 45 -9.31 -21.19 32.08
CA GLU A 45 -8.19 -20.23 32.02
C GLU A 45 -7.23 -20.49 30.85
N HIS A 46 -7.16 -21.73 30.34
CA HIS A 46 -6.39 -22.10 29.16
C HIS A 46 -7.24 -22.18 27.87
N ASN A 47 -8.46 -21.65 27.87
CA ASN A 47 -9.42 -21.66 26.74
C ASN A 47 -9.73 -23.07 26.19
N ARG A 48 -9.51 -24.13 26.97
CA ARG A 48 -9.80 -25.53 26.61
C ARG A 48 -11.28 -25.86 26.77
N ARG A 49 -12.04 -25.01 27.50
CA ARG A 49 -13.49 -25.13 27.68
C ARG A 49 -14.16 -23.77 27.50
N ARG A 50 -15.20 -23.73 26.64
CA ARG A 50 -16.08 -22.57 26.50
C ARG A 50 -16.88 -22.37 27.78
N ILE A 51 -17.14 -21.11 28.10
CA ILE A 51 -17.90 -20.69 29.28
C ILE A 51 -19.24 -20.09 28.87
N GLY A 52 -20.31 -20.50 29.55
CA GLY A 52 -21.64 -19.92 29.35
C GLY A 52 -21.83 -18.65 30.17
N GLY A 53 -22.82 -17.83 29.79
CA GLY A 53 -23.07 -16.51 30.38
C GLY A 53 -23.27 -16.50 31.91
N ARG A 54 -23.87 -17.56 32.50
CA ARG A 54 -24.02 -17.66 33.97
C ARG A 54 -22.67 -17.74 34.70
N LEU A 55 -21.75 -18.56 34.19
CA LEU A 55 -20.43 -18.75 34.80
C LEU A 55 -19.54 -17.54 34.55
N LEU A 56 -19.61 -16.95 33.35
CA LEU A 56 -18.91 -15.71 33.02
C LEU A 56 -19.33 -14.56 33.95
N ASN A 57 -20.63 -14.40 34.22
CA ASN A 57 -21.15 -13.43 35.17
C ASN A 57 -20.70 -13.68 36.62
N ALA A 58 -20.54 -14.95 37.01
CA ALA A 58 -20.03 -15.31 38.34
C ALA A 58 -18.55 -14.96 38.47
N ILE A 59 -17.75 -15.19 37.43
CA ILE A 59 -16.34 -14.85 37.38
C ILE A 59 -16.15 -13.32 37.37
N ALA A 60 -16.93 -12.60 36.56
CA ALA A 60 -16.91 -11.14 36.50
C ALA A 60 -17.18 -10.52 37.88
N ARG A 61 -18.22 -11.00 38.59
CA ARG A 61 -18.51 -10.58 39.97
C ARG A 61 -17.41 -10.93 40.96
N ALA A 62 -16.82 -12.12 40.86
CA ALA A 62 -15.76 -12.56 41.78
C ALA A 62 -14.45 -11.78 41.60
N LEU A 63 -14.23 -11.20 40.42
CA LEU A 63 -13.06 -10.39 40.07
C LEU A 63 -13.36 -8.88 40.04
N GLU A 64 -14.57 -8.45 40.41
CA GLU A 64 -15.00 -7.04 40.42
C GLU A 64 -14.87 -6.35 39.04
N LEU A 65 -15.23 -7.06 37.97
CA LEU A 65 -15.15 -6.59 36.59
C LEU A 65 -16.51 -6.59 35.90
N GLU A 66 -16.66 -5.77 34.87
CA GLU A 66 -17.78 -5.86 33.96
C GLU A 66 -17.59 -7.02 32.97
N VAL A 67 -18.69 -7.68 32.57
CA VAL A 67 -18.64 -8.80 31.62
C VAL A 67 -18.06 -8.39 30.27
N ALA A 68 -18.30 -7.14 29.85
CA ALA A 68 -17.74 -6.58 28.62
C ALA A 68 -16.21 -6.63 28.62
N GLN A 69 -15.55 -6.30 29.75
CA GLN A 69 -14.09 -6.31 29.88
C GLN A 69 -13.47 -7.71 29.75
N LEU A 70 -14.24 -8.76 30.07
CA LEU A 70 -13.83 -10.15 29.88
C LEU A 70 -14.14 -10.67 28.46
N SER A 71 -15.02 -9.98 27.72
CA SER A 71 -15.58 -10.44 26.43
C SER A 71 -15.08 -9.66 25.21
N GLU A 72 -14.72 -8.39 25.36
CA GLU A 72 -14.20 -7.52 24.29
C GLU A 72 -12.78 -7.94 23.93
N GLY A 73 -12.58 -8.80 22.91
CA GLY A 73 -11.29 -9.40 22.51
C GLY A 73 -10.09 -8.44 22.43
N ALA A 74 -8.87 -8.98 22.24
CA ALA A 74 -7.73 -8.12 21.90
C ALA A 74 -8.15 -7.21 20.74
N ASP A 75 -7.81 -5.91 20.83
CA ASP A 75 -8.19 -4.89 19.85
C ASP A 75 -8.15 -5.51 18.46
N GLY A 76 -9.32 -5.62 17.80
CA GLY A 76 -9.45 -6.41 16.56
C GLY A 76 -8.46 -5.95 15.50
N ALA A 77 -8.07 -4.67 15.57
CA ALA A 77 -7.04 -4.08 14.75
C ALA A 77 -5.64 -4.66 15.03
N LEU A 78 -5.26 -4.90 16.29
CA LEU A 78 -3.99 -5.55 16.66
C LEU A 78 -3.95 -7.00 16.19
N LEU A 79 -5.03 -7.76 16.36
CA LEU A 79 -5.11 -9.15 15.88
C LEU A 79 -4.99 -9.23 14.36
N ALA A 80 -5.69 -8.37 13.63
CA ALA A 80 -5.60 -8.30 12.18
C ALA A 80 -4.16 -7.96 11.72
N ARG A 81 -3.47 -7.05 12.43
CA ARG A 81 -2.07 -6.69 12.12
C ARG A 81 -1.07 -7.79 12.46
N LEU A 82 -1.27 -8.53 13.55
CA LEU A 82 -0.42 -9.67 13.88
C LEU A 82 -0.61 -10.84 12.91
N ALA A 83 -1.87 -11.12 12.52
CA ALA A 83 -2.17 -12.09 11.48
C ALA A 83 -1.54 -11.68 10.14
N ALA A 84 -1.61 -10.38 9.82
CA ALA A 84 -0.96 -9.79 8.65
C ALA A 84 0.56 -10.00 8.64
N ALA A 85 1.23 -9.69 9.75
CA ALA A 85 2.67 -9.85 9.93
C ALA A 85 3.10 -11.32 9.91
N ALA A 86 2.34 -12.21 10.57
CA ALA A 86 2.57 -13.65 10.56
C ALA A 86 2.53 -14.21 9.14
N ALA A 87 1.53 -13.81 8.34
CA ALA A 87 1.35 -14.26 6.97
C ALA A 87 2.42 -13.75 5.99
N ALA A 88 3.16 -12.71 6.34
CA ALA A 88 4.30 -12.22 5.55
C ALA A 88 5.57 -13.09 5.72
N GLN A 89 5.60 -13.96 6.73
CA GLN A 89 6.76 -14.81 7.00
C GLN A 89 6.71 -16.11 6.19
N ALA A 90 7.88 -16.58 5.73
CA ALA A 90 8.02 -17.85 5.04
C ALA A 90 7.50 -19.06 5.85
N ARG A 91 7.51 -18.94 7.18
CA ARG A 91 6.92 -19.90 8.11
C ARG A 91 6.03 -19.18 9.12
N PRO A 92 4.72 -19.02 8.81
CA PRO A 92 3.81 -18.29 9.67
C PRO A 92 3.66 -18.99 11.03
N PRO A 93 3.75 -18.26 12.16
CA PRO A 93 3.44 -18.82 13.47
C PRO A 93 1.94 -19.18 13.56
N ALA A 94 1.64 -20.29 14.24
CA ALA A 94 0.26 -20.72 14.47
C ALA A 94 -0.39 -19.89 15.60
N ALA A 95 -1.70 -19.67 15.49
CA ALA A 95 -2.55 -19.03 16.52
C ALA A 95 -2.05 -17.65 17.00
N PRO A 96 -1.94 -16.64 16.13
CA PRO A 96 -1.56 -15.28 16.52
C PRO A 96 -2.51 -14.67 17.55
N GLU A 97 -3.76 -15.13 17.61
CA GLU A 97 -4.76 -14.70 18.60
C GLU A 97 -4.43 -15.19 20.01
N GLU A 98 -3.95 -16.43 20.13
CA GLU A 98 -3.51 -16.99 21.41
C GLU A 98 -2.24 -16.28 21.90
N PHE A 99 -1.31 -15.98 20.98
CA PHE A 99 -0.11 -15.21 21.29
C PHE A 99 -0.45 -13.81 21.80
N ALA A 100 -1.31 -13.07 21.09
CA ALA A 100 -1.75 -11.73 21.49
C ALA A 100 -2.49 -11.73 22.83
N GLY A 101 -3.32 -12.76 23.07
CA GLY A 101 -4.05 -12.91 24.33
C GLY A 101 -3.16 -13.31 25.51
N ARG A 102 -2.07 -14.03 25.28
CA ARG A 102 -1.15 -14.53 26.33
C ARG A 102 0.00 -13.56 26.62
N PHE A 103 0.44 -12.79 25.63
CA PHE A 103 1.59 -11.89 25.71
C PHE A 103 1.29 -10.53 25.04
N PRO A 104 0.40 -9.71 25.63
CA PRO A 104 -0.07 -8.46 25.01
C PRO A 104 1.05 -7.44 24.74
N ASP A 105 2.01 -7.28 25.65
CA ASP A 105 3.11 -6.32 25.47
C ASP A 105 4.06 -6.74 24.35
N TRP A 106 4.36 -8.05 24.26
CA TRP A 106 5.16 -8.59 23.17
C TRP A 106 4.43 -8.51 21.82
N ALA A 107 3.12 -8.72 21.83
CA ALA A 107 2.28 -8.52 20.66
C ALA A 107 2.31 -7.07 20.17
N ALA A 108 2.29 -6.09 21.07
CA ALA A 108 2.45 -4.67 20.71
C ALA A 108 3.84 -4.36 20.12
N VAL A 109 4.91 -4.96 20.66
CA VAL A 109 6.27 -4.83 20.11
C VAL A 109 6.35 -5.42 18.70
N VAL A 110 5.79 -6.59 18.47
CA VAL A 110 5.77 -7.24 17.15
C VAL A 110 4.99 -6.39 16.14
N ASP A 111 3.83 -5.84 16.53
CA ASP A 111 3.05 -4.91 15.71
C ASP A 111 3.86 -3.65 15.35
N ALA A 112 4.56 -3.06 16.31
CA ALA A 112 5.42 -1.91 16.08
C ALA A 112 6.59 -2.22 15.12
N GLN A 113 7.20 -3.40 15.24
CA GLN A 113 8.26 -3.84 14.33
C GLN A 113 7.72 -4.10 12.92
N ALA A 114 6.56 -4.73 12.79
CA ALA A 114 5.92 -4.96 11.49
C ALA A 114 5.67 -3.64 10.75
N ARG A 115 5.11 -2.63 11.44
CA ARG A 115 4.93 -1.28 10.88
C ARG A 115 6.24 -0.63 10.46
N ARG A 116 7.29 -0.79 11.28
CA ARG A 116 8.62 -0.24 10.96
C ARG A 116 9.20 -0.90 9.72
N ILE A 117 9.06 -2.21 9.57
CA ILE A 117 9.52 -2.96 8.40
C ILE A 117 8.75 -2.51 7.16
N GLU A 118 7.42 -2.43 7.21
CA GLU A 118 6.60 -1.93 6.10
C GLU A 118 7.03 -0.52 5.66
N THR A 119 7.31 0.36 6.64
CA THR A 119 7.81 1.72 6.37
C THR A 119 9.18 1.70 5.69
N LEU A 120 10.11 0.87 6.17
CA LEU A 120 11.44 0.73 5.58
C LEU A 120 11.37 0.13 4.17
N GLU A 121 10.54 -0.88 3.94
CA GLU A 121 10.34 -1.48 2.62
C GLU A 121 9.75 -0.47 1.63
N ALA A 122 8.78 0.35 2.07
CA ALA A 122 8.23 1.43 1.26
C ALA A 122 9.30 2.50 0.92
N GLN A 123 10.17 2.84 1.87
CA GLN A 123 11.31 3.74 1.64
C GLN A 123 12.31 3.16 0.64
N VAL A 124 12.69 1.89 0.79
CA VAL A 124 13.59 1.20 -0.15
C VAL A 124 12.99 1.14 -1.54
N ALA A 125 11.70 0.82 -1.66
CA ALA A 125 11.00 0.81 -2.94
C ALA A 125 10.98 2.20 -3.58
N ALA A 126 10.72 3.26 -2.80
CA ALA A 126 10.75 4.65 -3.28
C ALA A 126 12.15 5.09 -3.74
N LEU A 127 13.20 4.73 -2.98
CA LEU A 127 14.58 4.99 -3.38
C LEU A 127 14.97 4.23 -4.65
N GLY A 128 14.58 2.95 -4.74
CA GLY A 128 14.81 2.13 -5.93
C GLY A 128 14.12 2.70 -7.16
N ASP A 129 12.92 3.24 -7.01
CA ASP A 129 12.18 3.89 -8.08
C ASP A 129 12.84 5.20 -8.54
N ARG A 130 13.26 6.03 -7.59
CA ARG A 130 14.05 7.25 -7.87
C ARG A 130 15.35 6.96 -8.60
N LEU A 131 16.10 5.95 -8.13
CA LEU A 131 17.35 5.54 -8.78
C LEU A 131 17.11 5.00 -10.21
N ALA A 132 15.98 4.33 -10.43
CA ALA A 132 15.67 3.68 -11.69
C ALA A 132 15.11 4.62 -12.76
N HIS A 133 14.36 5.65 -12.37
CA HIS A 133 13.50 6.40 -13.29
C HIS A 133 13.58 7.92 -13.17
N ASP A 134 14.44 8.48 -12.31
CA ASP A 134 14.58 9.94 -12.23
C ASP A 134 15.43 10.51 -13.39
N PRO A 135 14.84 11.33 -14.29
CA PRO A 135 15.55 11.95 -15.39
C PRO A 135 16.67 12.88 -14.93
N GLU A 136 16.53 13.54 -13.78
CA GLU A 136 17.50 14.48 -13.21
C GLU A 136 18.73 13.76 -12.65
N LEU A 137 18.53 12.61 -12.02
CA LEU A 137 19.63 11.73 -11.59
C LEU A 137 20.40 11.18 -12.81
N SER A 138 19.67 10.69 -13.81
CA SER A 138 20.26 10.16 -15.05
C SER A 138 21.07 11.25 -15.80
N ALA A 139 20.54 12.47 -15.88
CA ALA A 139 21.24 13.61 -16.47
C ALA A 139 22.52 13.96 -15.68
N SER A 140 22.46 13.93 -14.34
CA SER A 140 23.62 14.22 -13.47
C SER A 140 24.72 13.17 -13.62
N LEU A 141 24.36 11.87 -13.69
CA LEU A 141 25.30 10.78 -13.96
C LEU A 141 25.95 10.92 -15.34
N HIS A 142 25.16 11.26 -16.37
CA HIS A 142 25.69 11.46 -17.71
C HIS A 142 26.65 12.65 -17.79
N GLN A 143 26.35 13.74 -17.07
CA GLN A 143 27.27 14.88 -16.95
C GLN A 143 28.59 14.50 -16.29
N VAL A 144 28.56 13.75 -15.17
CA VAL A 144 29.79 13.26 -14.50
C VAL A 144 30.66 12.46 -15.47
N ILE A 145 30.07 11.52 -16.21
CA ILE A 145 30.80 10.68 -17.18
C ILE A 145 31.39 11.53 -18.32
N THR A 146 30.60 12.47 -18.85
CA THR A 146 31.01 13.35 -19.94
C THR A 146 32.18 14.23 -19.50
N SER A 147 32.06 14.85 -18.32
CA SER A 147 33.09 15.71 -17.74
C SER A 147 34.38 14.94 -17.47
N ALA A 148 34.29 13.77 -16.83
CA ALA A 148 35.46 12.94 -16.57
C ALA A 148 36.16 12.49 -17.87
N THR A 149 35.39 12.18 -18.92
CA THR A 149 35.93 11.78 -20.22
C THR A 149 36.64 12.94 -20.93
N ALA A 150 36.05 14.14 -20.89
CA ALA A 150 36.64 15.34 -21.49
C ALA A 150 37.93 15.78 -20.76
N ILE A 151 37.97 15.70 -19.42
CA ILE A 151 39.18 15.95 -18.62
C ILE A 151 40.26 14.95 -19.03
N ARG A 152 39.95 13.65 -19.06
CA ARG A 152 40.92 12.59 -19.40
C ARG A 152 41.49 12.77 -20.81
N SER A 153 40.63 13.04 -21.79
CA SER A 153 41.06 13.28 -23.18
C SER A 153 41.99 14.49 -23.29
N THR A 154 41.58 15.62 -22.70
CA THR A 154 42.38 16.86 -22.73
C THR A 154 43.72 16.69 -22.00
N ALA A 155 43.73 16.02 -20.86
CA ALA A 155 44.95 15.74 -20.11
C ALA A 155 45.89 14.79 -20.87
N SER A 156 45.35 13.81 -21.61
CA SER A 156 46.17 12.90 -22.41
C SER A 156 46.90 13.59 -23.57
N ILE A 157 46.28 14.60 -24.19
CA ILE A 157 46.90 15.42 -25.24
C ILE A 157 48.04 16.25 -24.67
N LEU A 158 47.83 16.90 -23.52
CA LEU A 158 48.87 17.67 -22.83
C LEU A 158 50.04 16.79 -22.34
N ALA A 159 49.77 15.52 -22.02
CA ALA A 159 50.80 14.56 -21.60
C ALA A 159 51.51 13.88 -22.79
N GLY A 160 50.98 13.98 -24.01
CA GLY A 160 51.41 13.22 -25.20
C GLY A 160 52.76 13.60 -25.81
N GLY A 161 53.46 14.61 -25.27
CA GLY A 161 54.82 14.98 -25.69
C GLY A 161 54.91 15.71 -27.03
N GLU A 162 53.79 16.01 -27.69
CA GLU A 162 53.76 16.88 -28.88
C GLU A 162 54.03 18.34 -28.49
N ALA A 163 54.83 19.04 -29.29
CA ALA A 163 55.14 20.45 -29.09
C ALA A 163 53.92 21.31 -29.45
N LEU A 164 53.09 21.62 -28.45
CA LEU A 164 51.96 22.53 -28.56
C LEU A 164 52.43 23.98 -28.43
N ASP A 165 51.83 24.90 -29.18
CA ASP A 165 52.05 26.32 -28.95
C ASP A 165 51.39 26.81 -27.65
N ARG A 166 51.78 28.00 -27.18
CA ARG A 166 51.30 28.56 -25.91
C ARG A 166 49.79 28.83 -25.91
N ASP A 167 49.21 29.17 -27.06
CA ASP A 167 47.79 29.48 -27.17
C ASP A 167 46.94 28.21 -27.04
N TRP A 168 47.34 27.13 -27.70
CA TRP A 168 46.73 25.81 -27.57
C TRP A 168 46.88 25.25 -26.15
N GLN A 169 48.06 25.39 -25.55
CA GLN A 169 48.29 24.96 -24.17
C GLN A 169 47.37 25.70 -23.18
N ALA A 170 47.22 27.03 -23.34
CA ALA A 170 46.30 27.81 -22.52
C ALA A 170 44.83 27.38 -22.71
N ARG A 171 44.40 27.08 -23.94
CA ARG A 171 43.04 26.58 -24.22
C ARG A 171 42.77 25.23 -23.57
N PHE A 172 43.72 24.29 -23.61
CA PHE A 172 43.57 22.99 -22.97
C PHE A 172 43.53 23.08 -21.44
N HIS A 173 44.37 23.93 -20.82
CA HIS A 173 44.29 24.19 -19.38
C HIS A 173 42.94 24.81 -18.96
N ASN A 174 42.44 25.78 -19.73
CA ASN A 174 41.13 26.37 -19.50
C ASN A 174 39.99 25.35 -19.64
N ASN A 175 40.09 24.43 -20.61
CA ASN A 175 39.09 23.39 -20.80
C ASN A 175 39.08 22.40 -19.62
N ILE A 176 40.25 21.94 -19.15
CA ILE A 176 40.35 21.09 -17.96
C ILE A 176 39.76 21.78 -16.74
N HIS A 177 40.07 23.07 -16.53
CA HIS A 177 39.55 23.84 -15.41
C HIS A 177 38.02 23.94 -15.45
N ALA A 178 37.45 24.34 -16.59
CA ALA A 178 36.00 24.46 -16.76
C ALA A 178 35.28 23.11 -16.57
N GLU A 179 35.85 22.03 -17.08
CA GLU A 179 35.28 20.69 -16.95
C GLU A 179 35.40 20.13 -15.53
N SER A 180 36.48 20.46 -14.81
CA SER A 180 36.65 20.09 -13.40
C SER A 180 35.63 20.79 -12.50
N LEU A 181 35.32 22.06 -12.79
CA LEU A 181 34.26 22.80 -12.09
C LEU A 181 32.87 22.17 -12.36
N ARG A 182 32.57 21.81 -13.61
CA ARG A 182 31.34 21.09 -13.97
C ARG A 182 31.24 19.75 -13.25
N LEU A 183 32.32 18.96 -13.27
CA LEU A 183 32.37 17.67 -12.58
C LEU A 183 32.12 17.81 -11.07
N ALA A 184 32.75 18.78 -10.42
CA ALA A 184 32.56 19.04 -9.00
C ALA A 184 31.12 19.45 -8.68
N ASP A 185 30.49 20.25 -9.55
CA ASP A 185 29.11 20.67 -9.37
C ASP A 185 28.11 19.53 -9.56
N SER A 186 28.24 18.77 -10.65
CA SER A 186 27.42 17.58 -10.89
C SER A 186 27.60 16.54 -9.79
N SER A 187 28.82 16.35 -9.26
CA SER A 187 29.09 15.42 -8.15
C SER A 187 28.44 15.87 -6.83
N ARG A 188 28.43 17.18 -6.53
CA ARG A 188 27.74 17.72 -5.34
C ARG A 188 26.23 17.55 -5.43
N ARG A 189 25.63 17.79 -6.60
CA ARG A 189 24.19 17.56 -6.82
C ARG A 189 23.84 16.08 -6.65
N LEU A 190 24.68 15.20 -7.17
CA LEU A 190 24.50 13.75 -7.07
C LEU A 190 24.64 13.25 -5.62
N ALA A 191 25.60 13.79 -4.86
CA ALA A 191 25.75 13.52 -3.44
C ALA A 191 24.55 14.01 -2.64
N GLY A 192 24.10 15.26 -2.85
CA GLY A 192 22.89 15.79 -2.19
C GLY A 192 21.61 15.04 -2.54
N TYR A 193 21.56 14.39 -3.71
CA TYR A 193 20.44 13.56 -4.13
C TYR A 193 20.48 12.14 -3.52
N LEU A 194 21.67 11.60 -3.24
CA LEU A 194 21.88 10.25 -2.67
C LEU A 194 22.00 10.23 -1.14
N GLU A 195 22.37 11.34 -0.52
CA GLU A 195 22.35 11.51 0.93
C GLU A 195 20.88 11.49 1.41
N VAL A 196 20.44 10.34 1.90
CA VAL A 196 19.24 10.22 2.72
C VAL A 196 19.55 10.83 4.09
N PRO A 197 18.83 11.86 4.58
CA PRO A 197 18.95 12.24 5.97
C PRO A 197 17.87 11.52 6.78
N GLY A 198 18.31 10.77 7.78
CA GLY A 198 17.49 10.43 8.93
C GLY A 198 17.05 11.68 9.67
N ASP A 199 15.78 11.66 10.07
CA ASP A 199 15.16 12.28 11.24
C ASP A 199 15.25 13.79 11.57
N ASP A 200 15.96 14.72 10.89
CA ASP A 200 15.89 16.11 11.44
C ASP A 200 16.09 17.37 10.58
N HIS A 201 16.11 17.35 9.23
CA HIS A 201 16.25 18.62 8.47
C HIS A 201 15.45 18.66 7.16
N GLY A 202 14.29 19.36 7.16
CA GLY A 202 13.64 20.03 6.01
C GLY A 202 13.03 19.16 4.90
N PRO A 203 11.85 19.51 4.34
CA PRO A 203 11.16 18.67 3.36
C PRO A 203 11.90 18.65 2.02
N THR A 204 12.44 17.49 1.65
CA THR A 204 12.69 17.14 0.23
C THR A 204 11.46 17.55 -0.60
N ALA A 205 11.65 18.35 -1.66
CA ALA A 205 10.54 18.81 -2.49
C ALA A 205 9.88 17.61 -3.17
N LEU A 206 8.76 17.15 -2.61
CA LEU A 206 7.90 16.15 -3.22
C LEU A 206 7.48 16.64 -4.61
N SER A 207 7.37 15.73 -5.58
CA SER A 207 6.76 16.08 -6.87
C SER A 207 5.32 16.59 -6.67
N PRO A 208 4.78 17.42 -7.58
CA PRO A 208 3.41 17.89 -7.47
C PRO A 208 2.38 16.76 -7.28
N GLN A 209 2.59 15.61 -7.93
CA GLN A 209 1.76 14.43 -7.76
C GLN A 209 1.86 13.82 -6.36
N GLU A 210 3.06 13.67 -5.82
CA GLU A 210 3.27 13.13 -4.46
C GLU A 210 2.67 14.04 -3.38
N GLN A 211 2.71 15.35 -3.57
CA GLN A 211 2.06 16.29 -2.65
C GLN A 211 0.53 16.10 -2.64
N VAL A 212 -0.08 15.89 -3.82
CA VAL A 212 -1.52 15.61 -3.96
C VAL A 212 -1.88 14.26 -3.35
N GLU A 213 -1.09 13.21 -3.61
CA GLU A 213 -1.31 11.89 -3.02
C GLU A 213 -1.26 11.94 -1.49
N ARG A 214 -0.23 12.60 -0.92
CA ARG A 214 -0.11 12.79 0.52
C ARG A 214 -1.30 13.54 1.13
N PHE A 215 -1.87 14.50 0.40
CA PHE A 215 -3.10 15.17 0.82
C PHE A 215 -4.27 14.18 0.94
N PHE A 216 -4.48 13.32 -0.07
CA PHE A 216 -5.54 12.31 -0.01
C PHE A 216 -5.28 11.25 1.05
N GLU A 217 -4.03 10.81 1.24
CA GLU A 217 -3.64 9.87 2.30
C GLU A 217 -3.94 10.45 3.69
N ALA A 218 -3.64 11.74 3.92
CA ALA A 218 -3.93 12.42 5.18
C ALA A 218 -5.44 12.52 5.47
N ALA A 219 -6.27 12.51 4.43
CA ALA A 219 -7.73 12.49 4.53
C ALA A 219 -8.33 11.07 4.49
N ASP A 220 -7.51 10.02 4.55
CA ASP A 220 -7.92 8.61 4.34
C ASP A 220 -8.77 8.41 3.07
N HIS A 221 -8.48 9.20 2.04
CA HIS A 221 -9.17 9.23 0.75
C HIS A 221 -10.68 9.53 0.82
N HIS A 222 -11.18 10.00 1.97
CA HIS A 222 -12.58 10.40 2.15
C HIS A 222 -12.66 11.89 2.50
N LEU A 223 -13.49 12.64 1.78
CA LEU A 223 -13.61 14.09 1.93
C LEU A 223 -15.05 14.51 2.26
N PRO A 224 -15.47 14.45 3.53
CA PRO A 224 -16.83 14.79 3.95
C PRO A 224 -17.28 16.19 3.52
N ALA A 225 -16.34 17.16 3.48
CA ALA A 225 -16.63 18.53 3.07
C ALA A 225 -17.13 18.65 1.61
N LEU A 226 -16.83 17.66 0.76
CA LEU A 226 -17.26 17.58 -0.63
C LEU A 226 -18.42 16.59 -0.85
N GLU A 227 -19.04 16.05 0.19
CA GLU A 227 -20.18 15.13 0.08
C GLU A 227 -21.53 15.89 0.06
N GLY A 228 -22.62 15.20 -0.28
CA GLY A 228 -23.99 15.74 -0.26
C GLY A 228 -24.36 16.63 -1.46
N GLU A 229 -25.62 17.04 -1.61
CA GLU A 229 -26.03 17.93 -2.71
C GLU A 229 -25.42 19.33 -2.59
N THR A 230 -25.30 19.81 -1.35
CA THR A 230 -24.68 21.10 -1.01
C THR A 230 -23.40 20.84 -0.23
N PRO A 231 -22.21 21.06 -0.81
CA PRO A 231 -20.96 20.77 -0.12
C PRO A 231 -20.66 21.85 0.92
N ALA A 232 -19.95 21.50 1.99
CA ALA A 232 -19.51 22.45 3.00
C ALA A 232 -18.41 23.40 2.49
N MET A 233 -17.62 22.93 1.52
CA MET A 233 -16.55 23.69 0.87
C MET A 233 -16.50 23.35 -0.62
N GLN A 234 -15.98 24.27 -1.43
CA GLN A 234 -15.67 24.03 -2.84
C GLN A 234 -14.28 23.39 -3.02
N PRO A 235 -14.04 22.65 -4.12
CA PRO A 235 -12.72 22.11 -4.46
C PRO A 235 -11.59 23.15 -4.39
N GLU A 236 -11.85 24.38 -4.83
CA GLU A 236 -10.89 25.48 -4.83
C GLU A 236 -10.55 25.95 -3.42
N GLU A 237 -11.52 25.98 -2.50
CA GLU A 237 -11.34 26.38 -1.10
C GLU A 237 -10.50 25.36 -0.35
N ILE A 238 -10.82 24.07 -0.50
CA ILE A 238 -10.02 22.98 0.08
C ILE A 238 -8.59 23.02 -0.44
N ALA A 239 -8.42 23.21 -1.75
CA ALA A 239 -7.09 23.33 -2.34
C ALA A 239 -6.35 24.60 -1.90
N ALA A 240 -7.05 25.68 -1.55
CA ALA A 240 -6.47 26.91 -1.02
C ALA A 240 -5.94 26.73 0.42
N GLU A 241 -6.69 26.01 1.25
CA GLU A 241 -6.35 25.78 2.66
C GLU A 241 -5.36 24.63 2.89
N ALA A 242 -5.18 23.76 1.88
CA ALA A 242 -4.30 22.61 1.99
C ALA A 242 -2.81 23.01 2.21
N PRO A 243 -2.18 22.58 3.31
CA PRO A 243 -0.85 23.04 3.70
C PRO A 243 0.26 22.39 2.87
N GLY A 244 1.32 23.15 2.59
CA GLY A 244 2.56 22.61 2.00
C GLY A 244 2.45 22.15 0.55
N LEU A 245 1.48 22.68 -0.22
CA LEU A 245 1.32 22.45 -1.65
C LEU A 245 1.89 23.61 -2.48
N ASP A 246 2.74 23.28 -3.45
CA ASP A 246 3.17 24.24 -4.48
C ASP A 246 2.04 24.57 -5.48
N ALA A 247 2.29 25.52 -6.37
CA ALA A 247 1.29 26.00 -7.33
C ALA A 247 0.86 24.93 -8.35
N ALA A 248 1.75 24.03 -8.76
CA ALA A 248 1.43 22.96 -9.71
C ALA A 248 0.60 21.87 -9.04
N ALA A 249 0.99 21.46 -7.83
CA ALA A 249 0.29 20.49 -7.01
C ALA A 249 -1.12 20.97 -6.67
N ARG A 250 -1.28 22.26 -6.36
CA ARG A 250 -2.58 22.88 -6.11
C ARG A 250 -3.52 22.81 -7.31
N ARG A 251 -3.02 23.08 -8.53
CA ARG A 251 -3.82 22.94 -9.76
C ARG A 251 -4.24 21.49 -10.00
N MET A 252 -3.32 20.54 -9.78
CA MET A 252 -3.63 19.10 -9.88
C MET A 252 -4.67 18.67 -8.84
N LEU A 253 -4.55 19.18 -7.60
CA LEU A 253 -5.48 18.90 -6.52
C LEU A 253 -6.89 19.38 -6.87
N ILE A 254 -7.05 20.62 -7.37
CA ILE A 254 -8.35 21.16 -7.79
C ILE A 254 -9.03 20.22 -8.79
N HIS A 255 -8.31 19.76 -9.81
CA HIS A 255 -8.88 18.83 -10.80
C HIS A 255 -9.32 17.51 -10.16
N ARG A 256 -8.52 16.96 -9.24
CA ARG A 256 -8.86 15.72 -8.54
C ARG A 256 -10.05 15.87 -7.59
N LEU A 257 -10.12 16.99 -6.87
CA LEU A 257 -11.24 17.33 -5.98
C LEU A 257 -12.53 17.56 -6.77
N ALA A 258 -12.46 18.21 -7.93
CA ALA A 258 -13.59 18.36 -8.84
C ALA A 258 -14.13 17.01 -9.33
N GLN A 259 -13.23 16.08 -9.70
CA GLN A 259 -13.62 14.71 -10.07
C GLN A 259 -14.27 13.96 -8.90
N TYR A 260 -13.67 14.05 -7.69
CA TYR A 260 -14.24 13.47 -6.47
C TYR A 260 -15.66 14.00 -6.24
N ARG A 261 -15.84 15.32 -6.31
CA ARG A 261 -17.12 16.00 -6.10
C ARG A 261 -18.16 15.56 -7.13
N ALA A 262 -17.80 15.53 -8.41
CA ALA A 262 -18.70 15.08 -9.47
C ALA A 262 -19.17 13.63 -9.24
N ASP A 263 -18.27 12.76 -8.78
CA ASP A 263 -18.61 11.38 -8.45
C ASP A 263 -19.48 11.30 -7.17
N ALA A 264 -19.22 12.13 -6.15
CA ALA A 264 -19.99 12.17 -4.91
C ALA A 264 -21.43 12.70 -5.10
N VAL A 265 -21.62 13.69 -5.97
CA VAL A 265 -22.96 14.21 -6.34
C VAL A 265 -23.75 13.17 -7.11
N ALA A 266 -23.13 12.52 -8.10
CA ALA A 266 -23.80 11.50 -8.91
C ALA A 266 -24.07 10.21 -8.12
N LEU A 267 -23.23 9.91 -7.13
CA LEU A 267 -23.28 8.68 -6.36
C LEU A 267 -23.00 8.95 -4.86
N PRO A 268 -24.04 9.38 -4.11
CA PRO A 268 -23.93 9.70 -2.69
C PRO A 268 -23.45 8.52 -1.84
N SER A 269 -22.67 8.81 -0.80
CA SER A 269 -22.03 7.81 0.06
C SER A 269 -23.01 6.77 0.63
N GLU A 270 -24.18 7.21 1.10
CA GLU A 270 -25.21 6.32 1.67
C GLU A 270 -25.79 5.36 0.62
N ALA A 271 -26.08 5.86 -0.59
CA ALA A 271 -26.68 5.06 -1.65
C ALA A 271 -25.74 3.94 -2.12
N ILE A 272 -24.46 4.25 -2.29
CA ILE A 272 -23.46 3.25 -2.67
C ILE A 272 -23.09 2.33 -1.49
N GLY A 273 -23.04 2.82 -0.26
CA GLY A 273 -22.76 2.01 0.93
C GLY A 273 -23.87 0.99 1.20
N ALA A 274 -25.13 1.39 1.04
CA ALA A 274 -26.27 0.46 1.07
C ALA A 274 -26.17 -0.59 -0.05
N ALA A 275 -25.80 -0.16 -1.27
CA ALA A 275 -25.56 -1.06 -2.40
C ALA A 275 -24.52 -2.14 -2.10
N TRP A 276 -23.39 -1.70 -1.54
CA TRP A 276 -22.27 -2.54 -1.21
C TRP A 276 -22.63 -3.56 -0.14
N SER A 277 -23.37 -3.13 0.89
CA SER A 277 -23.81 -3.99 1.99
C SER A 277 -24.76 -5.09 1.54
N GLU A 278 -25.62 -4.80 0.55
CA GLU A 278 -26.55 -5.77 -0.03
C GLU A 278 -25.87 -6.70 -1.04
N THR A 279 -24.97 -6.16 -1.88
CA THR A 279 -24.35 -6.89 -2.99
C THR A 279 -22.93 -6.38 -3.22
N PRO A 280 -21.88 -7.04 -2.70
CA PRO A 280 -20.49 -6.62 -2.83
C PRO A 280 -19.90 -6.95 -4.22
N ASP A 281 -20.62 -6.60 -5.28
CA ASP A 281 -20.19 -6.71 -6.67
C ASP A 281 -20.31 -5.33 -7.36
N PRO A 282 -19.17 -4.67 -7.69
CA PRO A 282 -19.19 -3.35 -8.32
C PRO A 282 -19.98 -3.27 -9.63
N LEU A 283 -20.01 -4.35 -10.42
CA LEU A 283 -20.75 -4.36 -11.69
C LEU A 283 -22.27 -4.42 -11.45
N ALA A 284 -22.70 -5.21 -10.46
CA ALA A 284 -24.10 -5.26 -10.06
C ALA A 284 -24.56 -3.92 -9.45
N ILE A 285 -23.71 -3.29 -8.64
CA ILE A 285 -23.97 -1.96 -8.07
C ILE A 285 -24.13 -0.91 -9.19
N ALA A 286 -23.24 -0.92 -10.19
CA ALA A 286 -23.30 -0.03 -11.33
C ALA A 286 -24.62 -0.16 -12.10
N ALA A 287 -25.06 -1.40 -12.38
CA ALA A 287 -26.34 -1.67 -13.03
C ALA A 287 -27.54 -1.21 -12.17
N ARG A 288 -27.52 -1.49 -10.87
CA ARG A 288 -28.62 -1.15 -9.94
C ARG A 288 -28.79 0.36 -9.76
N LEU A 289 -27.70 1.11 -9.73
CA LEU A 289 -27.71 2.56 -9.51
C LEU A 289 -27.69 3.37 -10.81
N GLY A 290 -27.63 2.72 -11.97
CA GLY A 290 -27.58 3.39 -13.27
C GLY A 290 -26.34 4.27 -13.46
N GLN A 291 -25.20 3.89 -12.86
CA GLN A 291 -23.96 4.67 -12.90
C GLN A 291 -22.88 3.96 -13.73
N PRO A 292 -21.99 4.71 -14.41
CA PRO A 292 -20.81 4.14 -15.06
C PRO A 292 -19.93 3.38 -14.07
N LEU A 293 -19.40 2.23 -14.48
CA LEU A 293 -18.62 1.36 -13.60
C LEU A 293 -17.37 2.06 -13.05
N GLU A 294 -16.65 2.84 -13.87
CA GLU A 294 -15.47 3.58 -13.44
C GLU A 294 -15.76 4.54 -12.28
N ARG A 295 -16.97 5.13 -12.23
CA ARG A 295 -17.41 5.99 -11.13
C ARG A 295 -17.69 5.18 -9.87
N VAL A 296 -18.37 4.04 -10.02
CA VAL A 296 -18.61 3.11 -8.90
C VAL A 296 -17.30 2.65 -8.29
N LEU A 297 -16.32 2.27 -9.12
CA LEU A 297 -14.99 1.84 -8.64
C LEU A 297 -14.28 2.96 -7.85
N ARG A 298 -14.26 4.20 -8.38
CA ARG A 298 -13.67 5.35 -7.66
C ARG A 298 -14.40 5.65 -6.35
N ARG A 299 -15.73 5.58 -6.32
CA ARG A 299 -16.53 5.85 -5.12
C ARG A 299 -16.38 4.77 -4.05
N LEU A 300 -16.37 3.49 -4.41
CA LEU A 300 -16.10 2.41 -3.47
C LEU A 300 -14.72 2.59 -2.80
N ALA A 301 -13.72 3.05 -3.55
CA ALA A 301 -12.40 3.36 -3.03
C ALA A 301 -12.31 4.68 -2.24
N ALA A 302 -13.38 5.47 -2.14
CA ALA A 302 -13.43 6.73 -1.41
C ALA A 302 -14.40 6.69 -0.20
N LEU A 303 -15.10 5.57 -0.01
CA LEU A 303 -15.98 5.38 1.14
C LEU A 303 -15.17 5.22 2.43
N PRO A 304 -15.66 5.78 3.55
CA PRO A 304 -15.05 5.56 4.85
C PRO A 304 -15.26 4.12 5.31
N ALA A 305 -14.40 3.67 6.23
CA ALA A 305 -14.54 2.38 6.88
C ALA A 305 -15.93 2.23 7.51
N GLY A 306 -16.57 1.08 7.28
CA GLY A 306 -17.92 0.77 7.80
C GLY A 306 -19.08 1.06 6.84
N LEU A 307 -18.92 1.95 5.85
CA LEU A 307 -19.90 2.13 4.77
C LEU A 307 -19.54 1.34 3.50
N GLY A 308 -18.24 1.19 3.23
CA GLY A 308 -17.73 0.58 2.01
C GLY A 308 -16.96 -0.72 2.26
N PRO A 309 -16.19 -1.18 1.26
CA PRO A 309 -15.22 -2.25 1.47
C PRO A 309 -14.28 -1.92 2.64
N PRO A 310 -13.91 -2.91 3.48
CA PRO A 310 -13.12 -2.67 4.69
C PRO A 310 -11.73 -2.11 4.36
N ARG A 311 -11.17 -2.50 3.20
CA ARG A 311 -9.92 -1.97 2.64
C ARG A 311 -10.06 -1.92 1.13
N ALA A 312 -9.62 -0.81 0.54
CA ALA A 312 -9.65 -0.62 -0.90
C ALA A 312 -8.40 0.09 -1.39
N GLY A 313 -7.79 -0.47 -2.43
CA GLY A 313 -6.81 0.21 -3.26
C GLY A 313 -7.47 0.69 -4.56
N LEU A 314 -6.90 1.72 -5.16
CA LEU A 314 -7.36 2.28 -6.42
C LEU A 314 -6.16 2.59 -7.29
N ALA A 315 -6.31 2.39 -8.60
CA ALA A 315 -5.36 2.85 -9.59
C ALA A 315 -6.12 3.44 -10.77
N VAL A 316 -5.71 4.62 -11.22
CA VAL A 316 -6.23 5.28 -12.42
C VAL A 316 -5.05 5.57 -13.33
N CYS A 317 -5.13 5.19 -14.60
CA CYS A 317 -4.10 5.47 -15.58
C CYS A 317 -4.67 5.98 -16.89
N ASP A 318 -3.85 6.67 -17.67
CA ASP A 318 -4.18 7.04 -19.05
C ASP A 318 -3.84 5.91 -20.04
N ALA A 319 -4.06 6.19 -21.33
CA ALA A 319 -3.74 5.27 -22.43
C ALA A 319 -2.24 4.98 -22.61
N ALA A 320 -1.35 5.82 -22.09
CA ALA A 320 0.08 5.57 -22.09
C ALA A 320 0.50 4.64 -20.93
N GLY A 321 -0.42 4.34 -20.01
CA GLY A 321 -0.16 3.58 -18.80
C GLY A 321 0.44 4.42 -17.67
N ALA A 322 0.45 5.75 -17.79
CA ALA A 322 0.90 6.64 -16.73
C ALA A 322 -0.14 6.67 -15.60
N ILE A 323 0.29 6.43 -14.37
CA ILE A 323 -0.59 6.42 -13.20
C ILE A 323 -0.96 7.86 -12.85
N LEU A 324 -2.22 8.21 -13.02
CA LEU A 324 -2.77 9.53 -12.71
C LEU A 324 -3.14 9.63 -11.22
N HIS A 325 -3.65 8.55 -10.64
CA HIS A 325 -4.05 8.48 -9.23
C HIS A 325 -3.89 7.08 -8.70
N ARG A 326 -3.48 7.01 -7.43
CA ARG A 326 -3.40 5.75 -6.71
C ARG A 326 -3.82 5.93 -5.27
N ARG A 327 -4.54 4.93 -4.77
CA ARG A 327 -4.71 4.63 -3.35
C ARG A 327 -4.01 3.29 -3.13
N PRO A 328 -2.91 3.23 -2.37
CA PRO A 328 -2.22 1.97 -2.11
C PRO A 328 -3.15 1.01 -1.34
N LEU A 329 -2.92 -0.29 -1.51
CA LEU A 329 -3.51 -1.33 -0.67
C LEU A 329 -2.37 -1.94 0.15
N ASP A 330 -2.61 -2.33 1.40
CA ASP A 330 -1.52 -2.83 2.26
C ASP A 330 -0.76 -4.00 1.62
N GLY A 331 0.57 -3.87 1.54
CA GLY A 331 1.44 -4.84 0.88
C GLY A 331 1.40 -4.81 -0.66
N LEU A 332 0.65 -3.89 -1.28
CA LEU A 332 0.58 -3.69 -2.72
C LEU A 332 0.66 -2.19 -3.07
N THR A 333 1.78 -1.80 -3.68
CA THR A 333 1.95 -0.46 -4.23
C THR A 333 2.33 -0.57 -5.70
N LEU A 334 1.56 0.07 -6.58
CA LEU A 334 1.98 0.29 -7.96
C LEU A 334 3.09 1.35 -7.99
N PRO A 335 4.13 1.15 -8.82
CA PRO A 335 5.30 2.03 -8.85
C PRO A 335 4.91 3.47 -9.24
N ARG A 336 5.64 4.47 -8.71
CA ARG A 336 5.39 5.91 -8.95
C ARG A 336 5.94 6.34 -10.30
N GLY A 337 7.16 5.86 -10.61
CA GLY A 337 7.85 6.01 -11.86
C GLY A 337 8.05 4.67 -12.58
N GLY A 338 8.18 4.74 -13.90
CA GLY A 338 8.46 3.57 -14.73
C GLY A 338 7.26 2.67 -15.02
N ALA A 339 7.51 1.64 -15.83
CA ALA A 339 6.45 0.80 -16.35
C ALA A 339 6.08 -0.32 -15.38
N ALA A 340 4.89 -0.24 -14.78
CA ALA A 340 4.31 -1.29 -13.94
C ALA A 340 4.16 -2.62 -14.71
N CYS A 341 3.87 -3.70 -13.98
CA CYS A 341 3.68 -5.01 -14.59
C CYS A 341 2.54 -4.98 -15.63
N PRO A 342 2.78 -5.35 -16.91
CA PRO A 342 1.75 -5.28 -17.94
C PRO A 342 0.60 -6.27 -17.71
N LEU A 343 0.79 -7.26 -16.81
CA LEU A 343 -0.22 -8.27 -16.50
C LEU A 343 -1.30 -7.77 -15.52
N TRP A 344 -1.17 -6.55 -14.98
CA TRP A 344 -2.23 -5.93 -14.19
C TRP A 344 -3.51 -5.75 -15.05
N PRO A 345 -4.70 -6.13 -14.56
CA PRO A 345 -5.96 -5.96 -15.29
C PRO A 345 -6.24 -4.52 -15.74
N LEU A 346 -5.70 -3.54 -15.01
CA LEU A 346 -5.73 -2.12 -15.37
C LEU A 346 -5.26 -1.86 -16.81
N PHE A 347 -4.12 -2.44 -17.22
CA PHE A 347 -3.56 -2.18 -18.54
C PHE A 347 -4.26 -2.97 -19.65
N GLU A 348 -4.80 -4.15 -19.34
CA GLU A 348 -5.63 -4.89 -20.29
C GLU A 348 -6.92 -4.13 -20.62
N ALA A 349 -7.52 -3.47 -19.62
CA ALA A 349 -8.76 -2.71 -19.80
C ALA A 349 -8.61 -1.63 -20.88
N LEU A 350 -7.42 -1.00 -20.99
CA LEU A 350 -7.14 0.02 -22.01
C LEU A 350 -7.29 -0.49 -23.44
N SER A 351 -7.06 -1.79 -23.68
CA SER A 351 -7.21 -2.38 -25.01
C SER A 351 -8.67 -2.61 -25.39
N GLN A 352 -9.58 -2.57 -24.42
CA GLN A 352 -11.00 -2.91 -24.59
C GLN A 352 -11.90 -1.96 -23.77
N PRO A 353 -11.97 -0.66 -24.12
CA PRO A 353 -12.82 0.30 -23.41
C PRO A 353 -14.28 -0.14 -23.33
N GLY A 354 -14.89 0.04 -22.16
CA GLY A 354 -16.26 -0.38 -21.84
C GLY A 354 -16.40 -1.83 -21.40
N ARG A 355 -15.39 -2.70 -21.59
CA ARG A 355 -15.44 -4.09 -21.13
C ARG A 355 -15.00 -4.17 -19.66
N PRO A 356 -15.87 -4.60 -18.73
CA PRO A 356 -15.47 -4.85 -17.35
C PRO A 356 -14.58 -6.08 -17.27
N LEU A 357 -13.50 -5.98 -16.51
CA LEU A 357 -12.55 -7.06 -16.22
C LEU A 357 -12.56 -7.34 -14.72
N ARG A 358 -12.58 -8.63 -14.38
CA ARG A 358 -12.42 -9.12 -13.02
C ARG A 358 -11.36 -10.23 -13.02
N ALA A 359 -10.37 -10.12 -12.15
CA ALA A 359 -9.29 -11.10 -12.03
C ALA A 359 -8.71 -11.11 -10.62
N THR A 360 -8.05 -12.22 -10.25
CA THR A 360 -7.32 -12.33 -9.00
C THR A 360 -5.84 -12.10 -9.25
N ALA A 361 -5.29 -11.00 -8.73
CA ALA A 361 -3.87 -10.69 -8.80
C ALA A 361 -3.09 -11.39 -7.68
N LYS A 362 -2.09 -12.20 -8.05
CA LYS A 362 -1.16 -12.85 -7.12
C LYS A 362 0.20 -12.15 -7.18
N LEU A 363 0.55 -11.41 -6.13
CA LEU A 363 1.86 -10.77 -6.02
C LEU A 363 2.98 -11.79 -5.71
N PRO A 364 4.25 -11.49 -6.03
CA PRO A 364 5.38 -12.28 -5.58
C PRO A 364 5.56 -12.15 -4.06
N GLY A 365 5.71 -13.27 -3.34
CA GLY A 365 5.99 -13.28 -1.90
C GLY A 365 4.80 -12.93 -0.98
N ALA A 366 3.72 -12.38 -1.51
CA ALA A 366 2.52 -12.06 -0.74
C ALA A 366 1.67 -13.30 -0.42
N ARG A 367 0.82 -13.15 0.61
CA ARG A 367 -0.16 -14.08 1.20
C ARG A 367 -0.75 -15.11 0.22
N ALA A 368 -1.10 -16.29 0.73
CA ALA A 368 -1.83 -17.31 -0.04
C ALA A 368 -3.11 -16.77 -0.72
N GLU A 369 -3.69 -15.71 -0.17
CA GLU A 369 -4.89 -15.01 -0.64
C GLU A 369 -4.48 -13.90 -1.63
N GLY A 370 -5.12 -13.88 -2.81
CA GLY A 370 -4.81 -12.90 -3.85
C GLY A 370 -5.48 -11.54 -3.59
N VAL A 371 -5.36 -10.64 -4.55
CA VAL A 371 -6.10 -9.36 -4.57
C VAL A 371 -7.17 -9.45 -5.65
N SER A 372 -8.42 -9.20 -5.28
CA SER A 372 -9.51 -9.09 -6.26
C SER A 372 -9.41 -7.76 -6.98
N CYS A 373 -9.21 -7.81 -8.29
CA CYS A 373 -9.11 -6.63 -9.14
C CYS A 373 -10.37 -6.50 -9.99
N TYR A 374 -10.98 -5.31 -9.96
CA TYR A 374 -12.08 -4.91 -10.83
C TYR A 374 -11.59 -3.75 -11.67
N ALA A 375 -11.53 -3.90 -12.99
CA ALA A 375 -10.99 -2.89 -13.89
C ALA A 375 -11.92 -2.60 -15.06
N VAL A 376 -11.94 -1.35 -15.50
CA VAL A 376 -12.63 -0.91 -16.72
C VAL A 376 -11.91 0.30 -17.28
N ALA A 377 -11.90 0.44 -18.61
CA ALA A 377 -11.48 1.67 -19.27
C ALA A 377 -12.67 2.37 -19.90
N SER A 378 -12.65 3.70 -19.92
CA SER A 378 -13.69 4.50 -20.57
C SER A 378 -13.09 5.68 -21.34
N ILE A 379 -13.90 6.21 -22.25
CA ILE A 379 -13.56 7.40 -23.04
C ILE A 379 -13.91 8.62 -22.19
N ALA A 380 -12.93 9.13 -21.44
CA ALA A 380 -13.08 10.29 -20.55
C ALA A 380 -13.30 11.60 -21.32
N ALA A 381 -12.83 11.67 -22.58
CA ALA A 381 -13.20 12.75 -23.50
C ALA A 381 -13.36 12.21 -24.93
N PRO A 382 -14.43 12.60 -25.64
CA PRO A 382 -14.73 12.07 -26.97
C PRO A 382 -13.62 12.43 -27.96
N ALA A 383 -13.44 11.56 -28.95
CA ALA A 383 -12.59 11.84 -30.09
C ALA A 383 -13.21 12.91 -30.99
N GLY A 384 -12.37 13.59 -31.76
CA GLY A 384 -12.77 14.46 -32.86
C GLY A 384 -12.07 14.05 -34.14
N TRP A 385 -12.45 14.65 -35.27
CA TRP A 385 -11.64 14.55 -36.49
C TRP A 385 -10.23 15.06 -36.20
N ASN A 386 -9.24 14.17 -36.27
CA ASN A 386 -7.83 14.43 -35.94
C ASN A 386 -7.53 14.71 -34.45
N ALA A 387 -8.44 14.37 -33.53
CA ALA A 387 -8.20 14.44 -32.09
C ALA A 387 -8.38 13.05 -31.45
N ALA A 388 -7.31 12.54 -30.85
CA ALA A 388 -7.35 11.26 -30.15
C ALA A 388 -8.31 11.34 -28.94
N PRO A 389 -9.12 10.30 -28.67
CA PRO A 389 -9.93 10.25 -27.47
C PRO A 389 -9.03 10.20 -26.23
N ARG A 390 -9.48 10.83 -25.13
CA ARG A 390 -8.84 10.61 -23.83
C ARG A 390 -9.40 9.33 -23.23
N ILE A 391 -8.59 8.27 -23.20
CA ILE A 391 -8.96 6.99 -22.58
C ILE A 391 -8.29 6.92 -21.20
N GLU A 392 -9.08 6.55 -20.20
CA GLU A 392 -8.61 6.32 -18.84
C GLU A 392 -9.08 4.94 -18.37
N ALA A 393 -8.21 4.21 -17.68
CA ALA A 393 -8.57 2.98 -16.99
C ALA A 393 -8.62 3.21 -15.48
N VAL A 394 -9.60 2.59 -14.83
CA VAL A 394 -9.76 2.57 -13.38
C VAL A 394 -9.74 1.12 -12.92
N MET A 395 -8.97 0.84 -11.87
CA MET A 395 -8.92 -0.47 -11.22
C MET A 395 -9.10 -0.33 -9.71
N LEU A 396 -10.16 -0.94 -9.17
CA LEU A 396 -10.37 -1.16 -7.75
C LEU A 396 -9.69 -2.45 -7.33
N MET A 397 -9.01 -2.43 -6.19
CA MET A 397 -8.29 -3.55 -5.60
C MET A 397 -8.83 -3.82 -4.20
N LEU A 398 -9.32 -5.02 -3.96
CA LEU A 398 -9.85 -5.45 -2.66
C LEU A 398 -9.08 -6.69 -2.17
N PRO A 399 -8.78 -6.81 -0.87
CA PRO A 399 -8.31 -8.07 -0.31
C PRO A 399 -9.28 -9.21 -0.65
N GLN A 400 -8.77 -10.37 -1.05
CA GLN A 400 -9.62 -11.53 -1.28
C GLN A 400 -10.05 -12.12 0.06
N GLU A 401 -11.32 -11.99 0.42
CA GLU A 401 -11.90 -12.68 1.57
C GLU A 401 -12.44 -14.04 1.11
N GLY A 402 -11.90 -15.13 1.65
CA GLY A 402 -12.43 -16.49 1.48
C GLY A 402 -12.47 -17.02 0.03
N GLY A 403 -11.40 -17.69 -0.39
CA GLY A 403 -11.44 -18.87 -1.28
C GLY A 403 -12.24 -18.84 -2.59
N ALA A 404 -12.64 -17.69 -3.15
CA ALA A 404 -13.28 -17.67 -4.46
C ALA A 404 -12.27 -18.12 -5.54
N HIS A 405 -12.27 -19.41 -5.87
CA HIS A 405 -11.31 -20.08 -6.75
C HIS A 405 -11.65 -20.01 -8.25
N ASP A 406 -12.78 -19.39 -8.62
CA ASP A 406 -13.29 -19.39 -10.00
C ASP A 406 -12.88 -18.17 -10.86
N LEU A 407 -12.11 -17.22 -10.30
CA LEU A 407 -11.64 -16.07 -11.07
C LEU A 407 -10.31 -16.39 -11.77
N PRO A 408 -10.06 -15.85 -12.97
CA PRO A 408 -8.79 -16.00 -13.65
C PRO A 408 -7.66 -15.41 -12.80
N GLU A 409 -6.74 -16.27 -12.37
CA GLU A 409 -5.58 -15.86 -11.59
C GLU A 409 -4.50 -15.27 -12.49
N ARG A 410 -3.90 -14.16 -12.04
CA ARG A 410 -2.81 -13.47 -12.72
C ARG A 410 -1.61 -13.34 -11.82
N ALA A 411 -0.51 -13.96 -12.23
CA ALA A 411 0.79 -13.79 -11.61
C ALA A 411 1.35 -12.41 -11.96
N VAL A 412 1.01 -11.39 -11.17
CA VAL A 412 1.48 -10.01 -11.34
C VAL A 412 2.76 -9.76 -10.52
N GLY A 413 3.30 -8.56 -10.63
CA GLY A 413 4.44 -8.09 -9.84
C GLY A 413 4.49 -6.57 -9.74
N PRO A 414 5.37 -6.01 -8.89
CA PRO A 414 5.49 -4.57 -8.69
C PRO A 414 6.11 -3.86 -9.91
N GLY A 415 6.92 -4.56 -10.70
CA GLY A 415 7.59 -4.06 -11.90
C GLY A 415 8.70 -5.02 -12.32
N CYS A 416 9.11 -5.03 -13.59
CA CYS A 416 10.04 -6.07 -14.09
C CYS A 416 11.37 -6.12 -13.30
N ARG A 417 11.98 -4.94 -13.06
CA ARG A 417 13.24 -4.80 -12.32
C ARG A 417 13.16 -5.30 -10.87
N LEU A 418 12.00 -5.17 -10.22
CA LEU A 418 11.79 -5.54 -8.82
C LEU A 418 10.96 -6.84 -8.65
N CYS A 419 10.67 -7.55 -9.74
CA CYS A 419 9.87 -8.77 -9.69
C CYS A 419 10.77 -10.01 -9.56
N PRO A 420 10.66 -10.81 -8.48
CA PRO A 420 11.47 -12.02 -8.29
C PRO A 420 10.98 -13.23 -9.09
N ARG A 421 9.83 -13.15 -9.78
CA ARG A 421 9.26 -14.28 -10.54
C ARG A 421 10.20 -14.72 -11.68
N ARG A 422 10.52 -16.00 -11.73
CA ARG A 422 11.32 -16.64 -12.79
C ARG A 422 10.42 -17.01 -13.97
N GLY A 423 10.96 -17.00 -15.19
CA GLY A 423 10.25 -17.48 -16.40
C GLY A 423 9.01 -16.68 -16.82
N CYS A 424 8.85 -15.42 -16.37
CA CYS A 424 7.73 -14.59 -16.79
C CYS A 424 7.88 -14.19 -18.28
N ALA A 425 6.98 -14.67 -19.13
CA ALA A 425 6.98 -14.36 -20.57
C ALA A 425 6.74 -12.87 -20.87
N ALA A 426 6.09 -12.15 -19.96
CA ALA A 426 5.83 -10.71 -20.08
C ALA A 426 6.96 -9.83 -19.53
N ARG A 427 8.11 -10.42 -19.16
CA ARG A 427 9.25 -9.69 -18.58
C ARG A 427 9.93 -8.84 -19.65
N ARG A 428 9.91 -7.51 -19.45
CA ARG A 428 10.62 -6.54 -20.30
C ARG A 428 12.06 -6.30 -19.88
N GLU A 429 12.33 -6.35 -18.57
CA GLU A 429 13.65 -6.06 -18.00
C GLU A 429 14.14 -7.15 -17.02
N PRO A 430 15.46 -7.40 -16.95
CA PRO A 430 16.06 -8.25 -15.94
C PRO A 430 15.71 -7.79 -14.52
N SER A 431 15.52 -8.74 -13.60
CA SER A 431 15.33 -8.41 -12.19
C SER A 431 16.66 -8.02 -11.55
N LEU A 432 16.64 -6.97 -10.72
CA LEU A 432 17.75 -6.54 -9.87
C LEU A 432 17.85 -7.37 -8.58
N LEU A 433 16.78 -8.10 -8.22
CA LEU A 433 16.77 -8.90 -7.02
C LEU A 433 17.71 -10.11 -7.20
N PRO A 434 18.64 -10.36 -6.26
CA PRO A 434 19.56 -11.48 -6.36
C PRO A 434 18.78 -12.79 -6.44
N ARG A 435 19.33 -13.77 -7.16
CA ARG A 435 18.78 -15.13 -7.17
C ARG A 435 18.71 -15.62 -5.72
N ALA A 436 17.52 -15.63 -5.12
CA ALA A 436 17.31 -16.39 -3.90
C ALA A 436 17.78 -17.83 -4.19
N MET A 437 18.73 -18.32 -3.40
CA MET A 437 19.15 -19.72 -3.40
C MET A 437 18.03 -20.57 -2.82
N THR A 438 16.91 -20.67 -3.54
CA THR A 438 15.93 -21.71 -3.30
C THR A 438 16.53 -22.98 -3.88
N GLY A 439 17.04 -23.84 -3.00
CA GLY A 439 17.46 -25.18 -3.33
C GLY A 439 16.28 -25.97 -3.88
N GLU A 440 16.18 -26.02 -5.21
CA GLU A 440 15.51 -27.10 -5.91
C GLU A 440 16.59 -27.76 -6.77
N GLY A 441 16.66 -29.08 -6.60
CA GLY A 441 17.79 -29.93 -6.94
C GLY A 441 18.23 -29.83 -8.39
N GLY A 442 19.53 -30.08 -8.58
CA GLY A 442 20.09 -30.31 -9.90
C GLY A 442 19.40 -31.47 -10.61
N GLN A 443 19.09 -31.25 -11.87
CA GLN A 443 19.25 -32.29 -12.87
C GLN A 443 20.23 -31.76 -13.90
N ALA A 444 21.39 -32.41 -13.91
CA ALA A 444 22.35 -32.31 -14.98
C ALA A 444 21.66 -32.69 -16.29
N LEU A 445 21.76 -31.79 -17.28
CA LEU A 445 21.59 -32.16 -18.68
C LEU A 445 22.85 -32.93 -19.09
N THR A 446 22.82 -34.24 -18.92
CA THR A 446 23.53 -35.17 -19.80
C THR A 446 22.66 -35.40 -21.02
N GLY A 447 23.18 -35.06 -22.21
CA GLY A 447 22.56 -35.24 -23.51
C GLY A 447 23.20 -34.35 -24.54
#